data_AF-A0A1B3Z5Z0-F1
#
_entry.id   AF-A0A1B3Z5Z0-F1
#
_cell.length_a   1.000
_cell.length_b   1.000
_cell.length_c   1.000
_cell.angle_alpha   90.00
_cell.angle_beta   90.00
_cell.angle_gamma   90.00
#
_symmetry.space_group_name_H-M   'P 1'
#
loop_
_entity.id
_entity.type
_entity.pdbx_description
1 polymer ?
#
loop_
_entity_poly.entity_id
_entity_poly.type
_entity_poly.pdbx_seq_one_letter_code
_entity_poly.pdbx_strand_id
1 'polypeptide(L)'
;MILTLLLAAAIPQTAVDAELAFAKAARGEGQWTAFRRFAAPDAVMFVPDAVKAQEWLQNRDDPATATRWQPAVSYVSCDGHWAVNTGGWQRPDGTSGYFTTIWHRGKRHWRWVFDHGDTTAAARIIPPKPVVRHAACSGKGAGTFGVDADAGFGSSGDQTLRWRWNVTYTKGRTLSVELWDGDQYQRVINDVVAPPQ
;
A
#
# COMPACT_ATOMS: atom_id res chain seq x y z
N MET A 1 16.56 30.46 29.07
CA MET A 1 16.70 29.95 27.69
C MET A 1 15.93 28.64 27.62
N ILE A 2 14.75 28.65 27.01
CA ILE A 2 13.94 27.43 26.83
C ILE A 2 14.48 26.74 25.57
N LEU A 3 15.12 25.59 25.77
CA LEU A 3 15.61 24.75 24.67
C LEU A 3 14.40 24.03 24.06
N THR A 4 13.85 24.59 22.99
CA THR A 4 12.80 23.94 22.19
C THR A 4 13.43 22.72 21.51
N LEU A 5 13.22 21.53 22.08
CA LEU A 5 13.60 20.27 21.43
C LEU A 5 12.69 20.07 20.22
N LEU A 6 13.17 20.43 19.03
CA LEU A 6 12.55 20.01 17.78
C LEU A 6 12.61 18.47 17.74
N LEU A 7 11.48 17.81 17.98
CA LEU A 7 11.33 16.38 17.69
C LEU A 7 11.52 16.20 16.19
N ALA A 8 12.74 15.88 15.77
CA ALA A 8 12.97 15.39 14.42
C ALA A 8 12.16 14.10 14.26
N ALA A 9 11.16 14.12 13.38
CA ALA A 9 10.45 12.90 13.03
C ALA A 9 11.48 11.92 12.46
N ALA A 10 11.69 10.79 13.14
CA ALA A 10 12.61 9.76 12.68
C ALA A 10 12.21 9.32 11.27
N ILE A 11 13.20 9.19 10.39
CA ILE A 11 12.97 8.68 9.03
C ILE A 11 12.43 7.25 9.17
N PRO A 12 11.28 6.91 8.54
CA PRO A 12 10.74 5.55 8.59
C PRO A 12 11.77 4.52 8.16
N GLN A 13 12.05 3.55 9.02
CA GLN A 13 13.06 2.52 8.73
C GLN A 13 12.44 1.32 8.03
N THR A 14 11.19 0.99 8.35
CA THR A 14 10.41 -0.10 7.76
C THR A 14 9.23 0.42 6.96
N ALA A 15 8.65 -0.43 6.11
CA ALA A 15 7.41 -0.11 5.42
C ALA A 15 6.22 0.05 6.39
N VAL A 16 6.22 -0.66 7.53
CA VAL A 16 5.23 -0.46 8.59
C VAL A 16 5.35 0.94 9.20
N ASP A 17 6.57 1.41 9.47
CA ASP A 17 6.78 2.77 9.96
C ASP A 17 6.33 3.81 8.93
N ALA A 18 6.56 3.54 7.64
CA ALA A 18 6.13 4.41 6.55
C ALA A 18 4.60 4.52 6.49
N GLU A 19 3.89 3.40 6.63
CA GLU A 19 2.42 3.36 6.69
C GLU A 19 1.86 4.10 7.90
N LEU A 20 2.46 3.90 9.07
CA LEU A 20 2.03 4.58 10.29
C LEU A 20 2.31 6.08 10.21
N ALA A 21 3.45 6.47 9.63
CA ALA A 21 3.78 7.87 9.37
C ALA A 21 2.83 8.50 8.35
N PHE A 22 2.46 7.77 7.29
CA PHE A 22 1.48 8.17 6.29
C PHE A 22 0.09 8.36 6.92
N ALA A 23 -0.40 7.38 7.68
CA ALA A 23 -1.66 7.47 8.41
C ALA A 23 -1.67 8.63 9.42
N LYS A 24 -0.55 8.88 10.10
CA LYS A 24 -0.40 10.02 11.02
C LYS A 24 -0.44 11.35 10.26
N ALA A 25 0.29 11.47 9.14
CA ALA A 25 0.29 12.67 8.31
C ALA A 25 -1.11 12.96 7.79
N ALA A 26 -1.87 11.95 7.35
CA ALA A 26 -3.24 12.17 6.87
C ALA A 26 -4.18 12.75 7.93
N ARG A 27 -4.00 12.38 9.20
CA ARG A 27 -4.78 12.93 10.33
C ARG A 27 -4.33 14.32 10.77
N GLY A 28 -3.04 14.63 10.61
CA GLY A 28 -2.45 15.89 11.10
C GLY A 28 -2.33 17.00 10.07
N GLU A 29 -2.08 16.62 8.83
CA GLU A 29 -1.77 17.52 7.70
C GLU A 29 -2.87 17.54 6.64
N GLY A 30 -3.77 16.54 6.64
CA GLY A 30 -4.81 16.36 5.62
C GLY A 30 -4.60 15.08 4.80
N GLN A 31 -5.70 14.40 4.47
CA GLN A 31 -5.66 13.11 3.79
C GLN A 31 -4.99 13.19 2.40
N TRP A 32 -5.53 13.98 1.47
CA TRP A 32 -4.96 14.10 0.14
C TRP A 32 -3.60 14.79 0.14
N THR A 33 -3.35 15.68 1.10
CA THR A 33 -2.02 16.25 1.34
C THR A 33 -1.00 15.16 1.67
N ALA A 34 -1.34 14.23 2.57
CA ALA A 34 -0.48 13.09 2.89
C ALA A 34 -0.36 12.11 1.71
N PHE A 35 -1.44 11.81 0.99
CA PHE A 35 -1.38 10.92 -0.18
C PHE A 35 -0.39 11.47 -1.22
N ARG A 36 -0.47 12.75 -1.58
CA ARG A 36 0.49 13.41 -2.49
C ARG A 36 1.93 13.30 -1.99
N ARG A 37 2.12 13.57 -0.69
CA ARG A 37 3.43 13.59 -0.05
C ARG A 37 4.10 12.22 -0.03
N PHE A 38 3.36 11.12 0.09
CA PHE A 38 3.94 9.77 0.21
C PHE A 38 3.93 8.99 -1.11
N ALA A 39 3.19 9.45 -2.13
CA ALA A 39 3.18 8.86 -3.46
C ALA A 39 4.55 8.96 -4.15
N ALA A 40 4.91 7.92 -4.90
CA ALA A 40 5.90 8.00 -5.96
C ALA A 40 5.36 8.87 -7.13
N PRO A 41 6.23 9.42 -8.00
CA PRO A 41 5.79 10.24 -9.13
C PRO A 41 4.84 9.52 -10.09
N ASP A 42 5.06 8.23 -10.32
CA ASP A 42 4.34 7.36 -11.24
C ASP A 42 3.30 6.46 -10.57
N ALA A 43 3.03 6.70 -9.29
CA ALA A 43 2.18 5.85 -8.49
C ALA A 43 0.75 5.76 -9.04
N VAL A 44 0.15 4.58 -8.89
CA VAL A 44 -1.24 4.31 -9.26
C VAL A 44 -2.09 4.24 -8.00
N MET A 45 -3.30 4.79 -8.06
CA MET A 45 -4.29 4.58 -7.01
C MET A 45 -5.67 4.32 -7.60
N PHE A 46 -6.57 3.77 -6.80
CA PHE A 46 -7.92 3.39 -7.26
C PHE A 46 -9.01 4.24 -6.59
N VAL A 47 -9.74 5.04 -7.38
CA VAL A 47 -10.74 6.02 -6.89
C VAL A 47 -11.90 6.33 -7.86
N PRO A 48 -12.85 5.41 -8.10
CA PRO A 48 -12.77 3.95 -7.96
C PRO A 48 -12.06 3.30 -9.14
N ASP A 49 -11.83 4.02 -10.24
CA ASP A 49 -11.03 3.55 -11.37
C ASP A 49 -9.53 3.75 -11.09
N ALA A 50 -8.66 3.04 -11.82
CA ALA A 50 -7.21 3.22 -11.72
C ALA A 50 -6.81 4.59 -12.29
N VAL A 51 -6.06 5.38 -11.52
CA VAL A 51 -5.59 6.71 -11.91
C VAL A 51 -4.12 6.89 -11.58
N LYS A 52 -3.45 7.79 -12.31
CA LYS A 52 -2.14 8.32 -11.91
C LYS A 52 -2.34 9.21 -10.69
N ALA A 53 -1.76 8.81 -9.57
CA ALA A 53 -2.03 9.42 -8.27
C ALA A 53 -1.69 10.91 -8.24
N GLN A 54 -0.51 11.31 -8.71
CA GLN A 54 -0.07 12.71 -8.67
C GLN A 54 -1.02 13.62 -9.47
N GLU A 55 -1.40 13.19 -10.68
CA GLU A 55 -2.32 13.93 -11.55
C GLU A 55 -3.70 14.06 -10.91
N TRP A 56 -4.25 12.96 -10.43
CA TRP A 56 -5.59 12.96 -9.82
C TRP A 56 -5.62 13.79 -8.53
N LEU A 57 -4.56 13.76 -7.72
CA LEU A 57 -4.50 14.46 -6.44
C LEU A 57 -4.16 15.95 -6.54
N GLN A 58 -3.60 16.44 -7.66
CA GLN A 58 -2.93 17.74 -7.76
C GLN A 58 -3.71 18.91 -7.15
N ASN A 59 -5.02 18.99 -7.41
CA ASN A 59 -5.89 20.10 -7.00
C ASN A 59 -7.03 19.69 -6.07
N ARG A 60 -6.87 18.56 -5.36
CA ARG A 60 -7.93 18.04 -4.48
C ARG A 60 -7.78 18.55 -3.06
N ASP A 61 -8.83 19.22 -2.57
CA ASP A 61 -8.93 19.67 -1.19
C ASP A 61 -9.11 18.50 -0.23
N ASP A 62 -8.48 18.61 0.93
CA ASP A 62 -8.60 17.61 1.99
C ASP A 62 -10.05 17.49 2.50
N PRO A 63 -10.56 16.27 2.75
CA PRO A 63 -11.84 16.11 3.42
C PRO A 63 -11.77 16.66 4.85
N ALA A 64 -12.90 17.15 5.37
CA ALA A 64 -12.97 17.73 6.72
C ALA A 64 -12.45 16.78 7.82
N THR A 65 -12.69 15.47 7.66
CA THR A 65 -12.16 14.44 8.55
C THR A 65 -11.52 13.34 7.72
N ALA A 66 -10.26 13.04 7.99
CA ALA A 66 -9.53 11.97 7.33
C ALA A 66 -10.06 10.58 7.72
N THR A 67 -10.01 9.65 6.75
CA THR A 67 -10.15 8.22 6.99
C THR A 67 -9.04 7.78 7.95
N ARG A 68 -9.38 6.90 8.90
CA ARG A 68 -8.39 6.29 9.80
C ARG A 68 -8.00 4.93 9.25
N TRP A 69 -6.71 4.60 9.22
CA TRP A 69 -6.26 3.26 8.85
C TRP A 69 -5.03 2.85 9.64
N GLN A 70 -4.80 1.54 9.68
CA GLN A 70 -3.64 0.93 10.33
C GLN A 70 -3.27 -0.41 9.66
N PRO A 71 -1.96 -0.68 9.44
CA PRO A 71 -1.52 -1.94 8.86
C PRO A 71 -1.74 -3.09 9.85
N ALA A 72 -2.22 -4.22 9.32
CA ALA A 72 -2.29 -5.49 10.05
C ALA A 72 -1.10 -6.39 9.71
N VAL A 73 -0.70 -6.41 8.44
CA VAL A 73 0.37 -7.27 7.93
C VAL A 73 1.24 -6.49 6.95
N SER A 74 2.55 -6.78 6.96
CA SER A 74 3.53 -6.31 5.99
C SER A 74 4.29 -7.49 5.40
N TYR A 75 4.27 -7.62 4.08
CA TYR A 75 5.05 -8.60 3.33
C TYR A 75 6.23 -7.90 2.65
N VAL A 76 7.45 -8.33 2.90
CA VAL A 76 8.68 -7.61 2.55
C VAL A 76 9.54 -8.47 1.63
N SER A 77 10.09 -7.89 0.56
CA SER A 77 11.10 -8.57 -0.27
C SER A 77 12.33 -8.95 0.56
N CYS A 78 13.09 -9.97 0.12
CA CYS A 78 14.32 -10.39 0.80
C CYS A 78 15.31 -9.23 0.94
N ASP A 79 15.48 -8.43 -0.12
CA ASP A 79 16.37 -7.25 -0.12
C ASP A 79 15.87 -6.07 0.74
N GLY A 80 14.63 -6.15 1.25
CA GLY A 80 14.04 -5.14 2.13
C GLY A 80 13.71 -3.81 1.46
N HIS A 81 13.81 -3.71 0.13
CA HIS A 81 13.52 -2.48 -0.61
C HIS A 81 12.07 -2.35 -1.06
N TRP A 82 11.31 -3.45 -1.04
CA TRP A 82 9.91 -3.47 -1.42
C TRP A 82 9.08 -4.11 -0.32
N ALA A 83 7.86 -3.61 -0.15
CA ALA A 83 6.91 -4.21 0.77
C ALA A 83 5.47 -3.96 0.33
N VAL A 84 4.57 -4.84 0.74
CA VAL A 84 3.13 -4.62 0.67
C VAL A 84 2.55 -4.62 2.06
N ASN A 85 1.90 -3.52 2.42
CA ASN A 85 1.15 -3.40 3.66
C ASN A 85 -0.33 -3.59 3.37
N THR A 86 -1.01 -4.32 4.23
CA THR A 86 -2.46 -4.46 4.15
C THR A 86 -3.08 -4.40 5.54
N GLY A 87 -4.28 -3.84 5.64
CA GLY A 87 -4.90 -3.56 6.91
C GLY A 87 -6.33 -3.10 6.77
N GLY A 88 -6.86 -2.50 7.83
CA GLY A 88 -8.22 -1.99 7.89
C GLY A 88 -8.24 -0.47 7.89
N TRP A 89 -9.29 0.09 7.31
CA TRP A 89 -9.63 1.50 7.44
C TRP A 89 -11.04 1.67 7.97
N GLN A 90 -11.29 2.83 8.60
CA GLN A 90 -12.59 3.28 9.08
C GLN A 90 -12.80 4.75 8.75
N ARG A 91 -13.96 5.08 8.20
CA ARG A 91 -14.40 6.44 7.91
C ARG A 91 -15.18 7.04 9.09
N PRO A 92 -15.36 8.37 9.12
CA PRO A 92 -16.09 9.05 10.19
C PRO A 92 -17.55 8.62 10.34
N ASP A 93 -18.18 8.17 9.26
CA ASP A 93 -19.55 7.64 9.23
C ASP A 93 -19.68 6.21 9.79
N GLY A 94 -18.57 5.63 10.26
CA GLY A 94 -18.51 4.28 10.80
C GLY A 94 -18.30 3.20 9.74
N THR A 95 -18.38 3.53 8.44
CA THR A 95 -18.08 2.56 7.38
C THR A 95 -16.62 2.12 7.47
N SER A 96 -16.40 0.83 7.21
CA SER A 96 -15.07 0.23 7.29
C SER A 96 -14.74 -0.52 6.02
N GLY A 97 -13.45 -0.76 5.83
CA GLY A 97 -12.97 -1.54 4.72
C GLY A 97 -11.53 -1.97 4.92
N TYR A 98 -10.90 -2.30 3.81
CA TYR A 98 -9.50 -2.65 3.77
C TYR A 98 -8.71 -1.80 2.81
N PHE A 99 -7.40 -1.76 3.04
CA PHE A 99 -6.45 -1.20 2.10
C PHE A 99 -5.34 -2.20 1.81
N THR A 100 -4.70 -2.02 0.66
CA THR A 100 -3.43 -2.63 0.31
C THR A 100 -2.55 -1.58 -0.39
N THR A 101 -1.39 -1.31 0.19
CA THR A 101 -0.43 -0.29 -0.28
C THR A 101 0.91 -0.96 -0.59
N ILE A 102 1.44 -0.75 -1.80
CA ILE A 102 2.75 -1.27 -2.22
C ILE A 102 3.77 -0.15 -2.11
N TRP A 103 4.84 -0.43 -1.39
CA TRP A 103 5.88 0.50 -1.00
C TRP A 103 7.22 0.15 -1.65
N HIS A 104 7.94 1.18 -2.08
CA HIS A 104 9.34 1.10 -2.51
C HIS A 104 10.23 2.01 -1.65
N ARG A 105 11.36 1.48 -1.20
CA ARG A 105 12.38 2.19 -0.44
C ARG A 105 13.40 2.79 -1.40
N GLY A 106 13.29 4.10 -1.61
CA GLY A 106 14.39 4.86 -2.22
C GLY A 106 15.55 5.06 -1.26
N LYS A 107 16.59 5.80 -1.71
CA LYS A 107 17.79 6.08 -0.90
C LYS A 107 17.52 6.70 0.48
N ARG A 108 16.45 7.49 0.60
CA ARG A 108 16.15 8.28 1.81
C ARG A 108 14.75 8.06 2.37
N HIS A 109 13.80 7.64 1.53
CA HIS A 109 12.38 7.61 1.90
C HIS A 109 11.68 6.42 1.26
N TRP A 110 10.70 5.90 1.98
CA TRP A 110 9.67 5.04 1.43
C TRP A 110 8.65 5.87 0.66
N ARG A 111 8.25 5.41 -0.52
CA ARG A 111 7.16 5.97 -1.33
C ARG A 111 6.24 4.84 -1.76
N TRP A 112 4.94 5.07 -1.72
CA TRP A 112 4.00 4.09 -2.25
C TRP A 112 3.90 4.24 -3.76
N VAL A 113 3.88 3.12 -4.48
CA VAL A 113 3.74 3.04 -5.94
C VAL A 113 2.33 2.60 -6.35
N PHE A 114 1.61 2.01 -5.40
CA PHE A 114 0.25 1.53 -5.60
C PHE A 114 -0.53 1.65 -4.30
N ASP A 115 -1.76 2.14 -4.37
CA ASP A 115 -2.69 2.17 -3.25
C ASP A 115 -4.11 1.81 -3.72
N HIS A 116 -4.73 0.84 -3.06
CA HIS A 116 -6.14 0.54 -3.28
C HIS A 116 -6.82 0.06 -2.01
N GLY A 117 -8.14 0.08 -2.04
CA GLY A 117 -8.96 -0.46 -0.98
C GLY A 117 -10.42 -0.49 -1.38
N ASP A 118 -11.21 -1.18 -0.58
CA ASP A 118 -12.66 -1.22 -0.74
C ASP A 118 -13.39 -1.40 0.60
N THR A 119 -14.68 -1.11 0.61
CA THR A 119 -15.57 -1.34 1.74
C THR A 119 -15.72 -2.83 2.03
N THR A 120 -15.88 -3.18 3.31
CA THR A 120 -16.18 -4.55 3.73
C THR A 120 -17.36 -4.57 4.69
N ALA A 121 -18.15 -5.65 4.63
CA ALA A 121 -19.29 -5.84 5.53
C ALA A 121 -18.89 -5.92 7.01
N ALA A 122 -17.69 -6.46 7.29
CA ALA A 122 -17.10 -6.51 8.62
C ALA A 122 -15.71 -5.88 8.59
N ALA A 123 -15.37 -5.13 9.64
CA ALA A 123 -14.05 -4.56 9.81
C ALA A 123 -12.99 -5.68 9.91
N ARG A 124 -11.80 -5.45 9.31
CA ARG A 124 -10.69 -6.38 9.45
C ARG A 124 -10.20 -6.40 10.90
N ILE A 125 -9.94 -7.61 11.43
CA ILE A 125 -9.30 -7.79 12.73
C ILE A 125 -7.85 -7.30 12.61
N ILE A 126 -7.49 -6.27 13.38
CA ILE A 126 -6.14 -5.74 13.38
C ILE A 126 -5.40 -6.24 14.63
N PRO A 127 -4.24 -6.92 14.48
CA PRO A 127 -3.45 -7.34 15.63
C PRO A 127 -2.90 -6.11 16.39
N PRO A 128 -2.59 -6.24 17.70
CA PRO A 128 -2.01 -5.14 18.49
C PRO A 128 -0.70 -4.60 17.93
N LYS A 129 0.05 -5.44 17.21
CA LYS A 129 1.25 -5.08 16.46
C LYS A 129 1.16 -5.64 15.04
N PRO A 130 1.53 -4.87 14.01
CA PRO A 130 1.56 -5.37 12.64
C PRO A 130 2.47 -6.59 12.52
N VAL A 131 1.99 -7.61 11.81
CA VAL A 131 2.73 -8.84 11.55
C VAL A 131 3.63 -8.62 10.34
N VAL A 132 4.93 -8.87 10.48
CA VAL A 132 5.89 -8.74 9.37
C VAL A 132 6.29 -10.12 8.87
N ARG A 133 6.34 -10.30 7.55
CA ARG A 133 6.75 -11.52 6.84
C ARG A 133 7.75 -11.13 5.76
N HIS A 134 8.92 -11.77 5.76
CA HIS A 134 9.94 -11.55 4.73
C HIS A 134 9.90 -12.70 3.74
N ALA A 135 10.16 -12.40 2.47
CA ALA A 135 10.45 -13.41 1.48
C ALA A 135 11.75 -14.13 1.86
N ALA A 136 11.89 -15.39 1.43
CA ALA A 136 13.16 -16.08 1.54
C ALA A 136 14.20 -15.46 0.58
N CYS A 137 15.46 -15.48 1.00
CA CYS A 137 16.59 -15.04 0.17
C CYS A 137 17.25 -16.18 -0.60
N SER A 138 16.88 -17.42 -0.29
CA SER A 138 17.40 -18.63 -0.95
C SER A 138 16.59 -18.99 -2.19
N GLY A 139 17.23 -19.66 -3.15
CA GLY A 139 16.62 -19.98 -4.43
C GLY A 139 16.53 -18.74 -5.33
N LYS A 140 16.19 -18.95 -6.61
CA LYS A 140 15.87 -17.85 -7.53
C LYS A 140 14.36 -17.89 -7.79
N GLY A 141 13.64 -16.88 -7.34
CA GLY A 141 12.23 -16.71 -7.69
C GLY A 141 12.07 -16.69 -9.22
N ALA A 142 11.16 -17.51 -9.74
CA ALA A 142 10.93 -17.60 -11.18
C ALA A 142 10.07 -16.42 -11.69
N GLY A 143 10.71 -15.46 -12.38
CA GLY A 143 10.10 -14.59 -13.40
C GLY A 143 9.01 -13.59 -12.96
N THR A 144 8.84 -12.54 -13.78
CA THR A 144 7.76 -11.57 -13.69
C THR A 144 6.42 -12.19 -14.08
N PHE A 145 5.31 -11.59 -13.65
CA PHE A 145 4.00 -11.92 -14.22
C PHE A 145 3.98 -11.66 -15.74
N GLY A 146 3.18 -12.44 -16.48
CA GLY A 146 2.86 -12.12 -17.87
C GLY A 146 2.08 -10.80 -17.98
N VAL A 147 2.24 -10.13 -19.11
CA VAL A 147 1.55 -8.87 -19.47
C VAL A 147 0.14 -9.15 -19.99
N ASP A 148 -0.88 -8.60 -19.33
CA ASP A 148 -2.24 -8.44 -19.89
C ASP A 148 -2.51 -6.93 -20.10
N ALA A 149 -3.29 -6.56 -21.12
CA ALA A 149 -3.44 -5.17 -21.58
C ALA A 149 -4.18 -4.23 -20.58
N ASP A 150 -5.12 -4.77 -19.80
CA ASP A 150 -5.89 -4.04 -18.77
C ASP A 150 -5.37 -4.28 -17.33
N ALA A 151 -4.13 -4.75 -17.25
CA ALA A 151 -3.47 -5.12 -16.01
C ALA A 151 -2.21 -4.29 -15.78
N GLY A 152 -1.96 -3.96 -14.51
CA GLY A 152 -0.65 -3.50 -14.07
C GLY A 152 0.04 -4.60 -13.27
N PHE A 153 1.34 -4.72 -13.42
CA PHE A 153 2.14 -5.70 -12.69
C PHE A 153 3.49 -5.11 -12.30
N GLY A 154 4.16 -5.76 -11.38
CA GLY A 154 5.52 -5.41 -10.99
C GLY A 154 6.13 -6.46 -10.07
N SER A 155 7.42 -6.28 -9.80
CA SER A 155 8.15 -7.09 -8.83
C SER A 155 9.19 -6.24 -8.11
N SER A 156 9.61 -6.72 -6.96
CA SER A 156 10.83 -6.25 -6.31
C SER A 156 12.05 -6.50 -7.21
N GLY A 157 13.12 -5.74 -6.98
CA GLY A 157 14.35 -5.84 -7.76
C GLY A 157 15.04 -7.21 -7.65
N ASP A 158 14.91 -7.85 -6.48
CA ASP A 158 15.37 -9.21 -6.21
C ASP A 158 14.39 -10.31 -6.65
N GLN A 159 13.24 -9.92 -7.23
CA GLN A 159 12.18 -10.82 -7.69
C GLN A 159 11.67 -11.78 -6.60
N THR A 160 11.65 -11.36 -5.33
CA THR A 160 11.12 -12.19 -4.23
C THR A 160 9.72 -11.75 -3.77
N LEU A 161 9.26 -10.59 -4.23
CA LEU A 161 7.92 -10.07 -4.03
C LEU A 161 7.39 -9.60 -5.39
N ARG A 162 6.19 -10.02 -5.76
CA ARG A 162 5.57 -9.59 -7.03
C ARG A 162 4.09 -9.32 -6.87
N TRP A 163 3.56 -8.45 -7.70
CA TRP A 163 2.14 -8.14 -7.74
C TRP A 163 1.61 -8.01 -9.16
N ARG A 164 0.31 -8.24 -9.30
CA ARG A 164 -0.48 -7.89 -10.49
C ARG A 164 -1.86 -7.43 -10.06
N TRP A 165 -2.41 -6.47 -10.77
CA TRP A 165 -3.80 -6.05 -10.65
C TRP A 165 -4.43 -5.98 -12.02
N ASN A 166 -5.74 -6.17 -12.09
CA ASN A 166 -6.50 -6.11 -13.33
C ASN A 166 -7.82 -5.38 -13.09
N VAL A 167 -8.32 -4.70 -14.11
CA VAL A 167 -9.67 -4.12 -14.13
C VAL A 167 -10.48 -4.85 -15.20
N THR A 168 -11.64 -5.39 -14.84
CA THR A 168 -12.54 -6.01 -15.82
C THR A 168 -13.22 -4.94 -16.65
N TYR A 169 -13.75 -5.31 -17.83
CA TYR A 169 -14.60 -4.43 -18.63
C TYR A 169 -15.79 -3.85 -17.85
N THR A 170 -16.31 -4.60 -16.88
CA THR A 170 -17.37 -4.18 -15.96
C THR A 170 -16.88 -3.38 -14.76
N LYS A 171 -15.63 -2.92 -14.74
CA LYS A 171 -14.99 -2.17 -13.65
C LYS A 171 -14.84 -2.91 -12.32
N GLY A 172 -14.95 -4.25 -12.33
CA GLY A 172 -14.47 -5.08 -11.22
C GLY A 172 -12.94 -5.06 -11.17
N ARG A 173 -12.35 -5.31 -10.00
CA ARG A 173 -10.89 -5.16 -9.80
C ARG A 173 -10.32 -6.35 -9.05
N THR A 174 -9.12 -6.77 -9.42
CA THR A 174 -8.35 -7.76 -8.65
C THR A 174 -6.96 -7.24 -8.34
N LEU A 175 -6.40 -7.63 -7.20
CA LEU A 175 -4.99 -7.50 -6.88
C LEU A 175 -4.51 -8.82 -6.29
N SER A 176 -3.45 -9.38 -6.89
CA SER A 176 -2.74 -10.53 -6.36
C SER A 176 -1.31 -10.15 -6.04
N VAL A 177 -0.88 -10.47 -4.81
CA VAL A 177 0.52 -10.32 -4.37
C VAL A 177 1.05 -11.69 -3.99
N GLU A 178 2.25 -11.98 -4.46
CA GLU A 178 2.93 -13.25 -4.23
C GLU A 178 4.31 -13.02 -3.61
N LEU A 179 4.65 -13.81 -2.61
CA LEU A 179 5.88 -13.76 -1.84
C LEU A 179 6.65 -15.07 -2.03
N TRP A 180 7.94 -14.98 -2.31
CA TRP A 180 8.82 -16.13 -2.47
C TRP A 180 9.14 -16.79 -1.12
N ASP A 181 8.95 -18.10 -1.01
CA ASP A 181 9.23 -18.86 0.22
C ASP A 181 10.56 -19.62 0.22
N GLY A 182 11.30 -19.59 -0.90
CA GLY A 182 12.56 -20.32 -1.09
C GLY A 182 12.47 -21.40 -2.16
N ASP A 183 11.26 -21.83 -2.49
CA ASP A 183 10.96 -22.91 -3.45
C ASP A 183 9.87 -22.50 -4.46
N GLN A 184 8.83 -21.81 -3.99
CA GLN A 184 7.72 -21.35 -4.82
C GLN A 184 7.17 -19.99 -4.36
N TYR A 185 6.33 -19.41 -5.22
CA TYR A 185 5.59 -18.19 -4.89
C TYR A 185 4.30 -18.52 -4.13
N GLN A 186 4.18 -17.98 -2.93
CA GLN A 186 2.98 -18.06 -2.11
C GLN A 186 2.10 -16.84 -2.37
N ARG A 187 0.82 -17.05 -2.70
CA ARG A 187 -0.13 -15.95 -2.81
C ARG A 187 -0.51 -15.45 -1.42
N VAL A 188 0.03 -14.28 -1.06
CA VAL A 188 -0.13 -13.67 0.27
C VAL A 188 -1.25 -12.64 0.34
N ILE A 189 -1.63 -12.06 -0.80
CA ILE A 189 -2.81 -11.20 -0.95
C ILE A 189 -3.58 -11.61 -2.21
N ASN A 190 -4.90 -11.67 -2.08
CA ASN A 190 -5.84 -11.88 -3.18
C ASN A 190 -7.08 -11.01 -2.92
N ASP A 191 -7.00 -9.75 -3.30
CA ASP A 191 -8.10 -8.81 -3.18
C ASP A 191 -8.98 -8.90 -4.43
N VAL A 192 -10.30 -9.00 -4.24
CA VAL A 192 -11.29 -9.05 -5.32
C VAL A 192 -12.39 -8.05 -4.98
N VAL A 193 -12.62 -7.10 -5.88
CA VAL A 193 -13.65 -6.08 -5.77
C VAL A 193 -14.66 -6.28 -6.90
N ALA A 194 -15.93 -6.40 -6.52
CA ALA A 194 -17.02 -6.51 -7.46
C ALA A 194 -17.15 -5.21 -8.29
N PRO A 195 -17.72 -5.30 -9.51
CA PRO A 195 -18.19 -4.13 -10.25
C PRO A 195 -19.05 -3.19 -9.39
N PRO A 196 -18.97 -1.87 -9.61
CA PRO A 196 -19.98 -0.95 -9.08
C PRO A 196 -21.39 -1.41 -9.51
N GLN A 197 -22.36 -1.31 -8.58
CA GLN A 197 -23.78 -1.55 -8.87
C GLN A 197 -24.42 -0.39 -9.63
#